data_AF-A0A158R581-F1
#
_entry.id   AF-A0A158R581-F1
#
_cell.length_a   1.000
_cell.length_b   1.000
_cell.length_c   1.000
_cell.angle_alpha   90.00
_cell.angle_beta   90.00
_cell.angle_gamma   90.00
#
_symmetry.space_group_name_H-M   'P 1'
#
loop_
_entity.id
_entity.type
_entity.pdbx_description
1 polymer ?
#
loop_
_entity_poly.entity_id
_entity_poly.type
_entity_poly.pdbx_seq_one_letter_code
_entity_poly.pdbx_strand_id
1 'polypeptide(L)'
;MLSRCRFEIVFGLFLDKQLLKVSVSHGLDWYYLQYILVTGLYMLEPWERAIFNCFVVGCATIALYFLTKSLFLICYKYSLDLMDGKVEILLKAVGGAPIMKQSRFFVNEYTTVAELMSNIRKILKLEINDSLFLYVNQCFAPSPDQTMVNLRNCFATGITELVLHYSLTSAWG
;
A
#
# COMPACT_ATOMS: atom_id res chain seq x y z
N MET A 1 31.00 22.50 37.59
CA MET A 1 32.08 23.36 37.07
C MET A 1 33.12 22.58 36.27
N LEU A 2 33.60 21.42 36.75
CA LEU A 2 34.56 20.57 36.01
C LEU A 2 34.06 19.95 34.69
N SER A 3 32.75 19.65 34.53
CA SER A 3 32.22 19.10 33.26
C SER A 3 32.10 20.20 32.18
N ARG A 4 31.71 21.42 32.55
CA ARG A 4 31.68 22.62 31.67
C ARG A 4 33.05 22.94 31.04
N CYS A 5 34.13 22.88 31.82
CA CYS A 5 35.47 23.16 31.30
C CYS A 5 35.99 22.09 30.32
N ARG A 6 35.55 20.83 30.42
CA ARG A 6 35.94 19.78 29.46
C ARG A 6 35.24 19.94 28.11
N PHE A 7 33.99 20.37 28.11
CA PHE A 7 33.23 20.60 26.88
C PHE A 7 33.80 21.78 26.09
N GLU A 8 34.16 22.89 26.76
CA GLU A 8 34.81 24.05 26.12
C GLU A 8 36.19 23.72 25.52
N ILE A 9 36.99 22.85 26.16
CA ILE A 9 38.31 22.46 25.63
C ILE A 9 38.18 21.60 24.37
N VAL A 10 37.22 20.67 24.33
CA VAL A 10 37.04 19.75 23.20
C VAL A 10 36.33 20.45 22.04
N PHE A 11 35.34 21.30 22.32
CA PHE A 11 34.70 22.15 21.32
C PHE A 11 35.65 23.24 20.80
N GLY A 12 36.54 23.75 21.65
CA GLY A 12 37.63 24.66 21.27
C GLY A 12 38.62 24.03 20.29
N LEU A 13 39.06 22.79 20.54
CA LEU A 13 39.92 22.04 19.59
C LEU A 13 39.20 21.69 18.27
N PHE A 14 37.87 21.55 18.30
CA PHE A 14 37.05 21.33 17.11
C PHE A 14 36.94 22.60 16.24
N LEU A 15 36.78 23.77 16.85
CA LEU A 15 36.76 25.06 16.16
C LEU A 15 38.14 25.45 15.60
N ASP A 16 39.23 25.13 16.30
CA ASP A 16 40.59 25.45 15.87
C ASP A 16 41.00 24.68 14.59
N LYS A 17 40.48 23.45 14.41
CA LYS A 17 40.68 22.68 13.17
C LYS A 17 39.86 23.15 11.97
N GLN A 18 38.83 23.97 12.15
CA GLN A 18 38.13 24.63 11.02
C GLN A 18 38.93 25.83 10.49
N LEU A 19 39.85 26.40 11.28
CA LEU A 19 40.72 27.52 10.87
C LEU A 19 42.04 27.05 10.22
N LEU A 20 42.60 25.93 10.67
CA LEU A 20 43.74 25.30 9.99
C LEU A 20 43.23 24.35 8.90
N LYS A 21 43.22 24.88 7.67
CA LYS A 21 42.96 24.17 6.41
C LYS A 21 44.01 23.08 6.15
N VAL A 22 44.04 22.04 6.99
CA VAL A 22 44.93 20.89 6.81
C VAL A 22 44.39 20.09 5.63
N SER A 23 45.16 20.09 4.54
CA SER A 23 44.91 19.35 3.32
C SER A 23 45.12 17.85 3.56
N VAL A 24 44.15 17.20 4.18
CA VAL A 24 44.11 15.74 4.30
C VAL A 24 43.45 15.17 3.05
N SER A 25 43.99 14.05 2.56
CA SER A 25 43.56 13.39 1.33
C SER A 25 42.10 12.94 1.42
N HIS A 26 41.32 13.19 0.36
CA HIS A 26 39.85 13.07 0.26
C HIS A 26 39.21 11.76 0.77
N GLY A 27 40.00 10.72 1.09
CA GLY A 27 39.53 9.46 1.65
C GLY A 27 39.58 9.33 3.19
N LEU A 28 40.42 10.11 3.90
CA LEU A 28 40.62 9.97 5.36
C LEU A 28 39.80 10.98 6.19
N ASP A 29 39.29 12.04 5.57
CA ASP A 29 38.51 13.09 6.22
C ASP A 29 37.21 12.56 6.84
N TRP A 30 36.54 11.67 6.11
CA TRP A 30 35.26 11.09 6.54
C TRP A 30 35.42 10.25 7.82
N TYR A 31 36.43 9.37 7.86
CA TYR A 31 36.69 8.54 9.03
C TYR A 31 37.15 9.37 10.24
N TYR A 32 37.92 10.43 10.01
CA TYR A 32 38.35 11.34 11.07
C TYR A 32 37.18 12.13 11.67
N LEU A 33 36.24 12.57 10.84
CA LEU A 33 35.00 13.21 11.27
C LEU A 33 34.11 12.23 12.05
N GLN A 34 33.97 10.98 11.60
CA GLN A 34 33.24 9.94 12.34
C GLN A 34 33.88 9.66 13.72
N TYR A 35 35.21 9.58 13.78
CA TYR A 35 35.95 9.39 15.04
C TYR A 35 35.72 10.54 16.01
N ILE A 36 35.83 11.80 15.55
CA ILE A 36 35.56 12.98 16.39
C ILE A 36 34.13 12.94 16.95
N LEU A 37 33.15 12.55 16.14
CA LEU A 37 31.75 12.49 16.54
C LEU A 37 31.52 11.42 17.63
N VAL A 38 32.13 10.24 17.46
CA VAL A 38 32.07 9.15 18.45
C VAL A 38 32.78 9.53 19.76
N THR A 39 33.97 10.14 19.68
CA THR A 39 34.70 10.59 20.87
C THR A 39 33.97 11.72 21.59
N GLY A 40 33.39 12.67 20.84
CA GLY A 40 32.55 13.73 21.38
C GLY A 40 31.33 13.19 22.12
N LEU A 41 30.64 12.20 21.55
CA LEU A 41 29.50 11.53 22.19
C LEU A 41 29.90 10.80 23.49
N TYR A 42 31.11 10.24 23.54
CA TYR A 42 31.61 9.53 24.73
C TYR A 42 31.96 10.48 25.89
N MET A 43 32.25 11.75 25.61
CA MET A 43 32.63 12.75 26.60
C MET A 43 31.45 13.43 27.31
N LEU A 44 30.23 13.26 26.80
CA LEU A 44 29.00 13.74 27.44
C LEU A 44 28.72 13.02 28.76
N GLU A 45 28.06 13.70 29.69
CA GLU A 45 27.63 13.08 30.95
C GLU A 45 26.57 11.98 30.69
N PRO A 46 26.45 10.95 31.57
CA PRO A 46 25.56 9.81 31.33
C PRO A 46 24.10 10.21 31.04
N TRP A 47 23.62 11.29 31.64
CA TRP A 47 22.28 11.84 31.38
C TRP A 47 22.17 12.56 30.04
N GLU A 48 23.22 13.28 29.59
CA GLU A 48 23.23 13.98 28.31
C GLU A 48 23.26 13.00 27.15
N ARG A 49 24.02 11.90 27.29
CA ARG A 49 24.02 10.78 26.33
C ARG A 49 22.64 10.13 26.23
N ALA A 50 21.93 9.99 27.34
CA ALA A 50 20.57 9.43 27.33
C ALA A 50 19.58 10.34 26.58
N ILE A 51 19.65 11.66 26.77
CA ILE A 51 18.81 12.63 26.06
C ILE A 51 19.11 12.61 24.55
N PHE A 52 20.39 12.62 24.17
CA PHE A 52 20.80 12.58 22.77
C PHE A 52 20.37 11.27 22.09
N ASN A 53 20.62 10.12 22.72
CA ASN A 53 20.21 8.83 22.18
C ASN A 53 18.69 8.71 22.07
N CYS A 54 17.93 9.27 23.02
CA CYS A 54 16.47 9.30 22.96
C CYS A 54 15.97 10.12 21.76
N PHE A 55 16.55 11.29 21.51
CA PHE A 55 16.20 12.11 20.36
C PHE A 55 16.56 11.43 19.04
N VAL A 56 17.76 10.84 18.94
CA VAL A 56 18.20 10.12 17.74
C VAL A 56 17.31 8.92 17.43
N VAL A 57 16.98 8.11 18.44
CA VAL A 57 16.06 6.97 18.28
C VAL A 57 14.65 7.45 17.96
N GLY A 58 14.19 8.54 18.58
CA GLY A 58 12.92 9.19 18.26
C GLY A 58 12.85 9.66 16.81
N CYS A 59 13.84 10.40 16.33
CA CYS A 59 13.91 10.84 14.94
C CYS A 59 14.01 9.66 13.96
N ALA A 60 14.80 8.63 14.29
CA ALA A 60 14.91 7.43 13.45
C ALA A 60 13.59 6.66 13.35
N THR A 61 12.88 6.48 14.46
CA THR A 61 11.57 5.82 14.49
C THR A 61 10.49 6.61 13.76
N ILE A 62 10.46 7.94 13.93
CA ILE A 62 9.55 8.82 13.19
C ILE A 62 9.84 8.75 11.69
N ALA A 63 11.11 8.83 11.28
CA ALA A 63 11.52 8.71 9.88
C ALA A 63 11.12 7.36 9.27
N LEU A 64 11.33 6.25 10.00
CA LEU A 64 10.90 4.91 9.58
C LEU A 64 9.38 4.79 9.48
N TYR A 65 8.63 5.39 10.41
CA TYR A 65 7.17 5.45 10.33
C TYR A 65 6.69 6.23 9.10
N PHE A 66 7.29 7.39 8.81
CA PHE A 66 6.96 8.15 7.62
C PHE A 66 7.32 7.40 6.34
N LEU A 67 8.46 6.71 6.32
CA LEU A 67 8.90 5.94 5.15
C LEU A 67 8.00 4.72 4.90
N THR A 68 7.67 3.96 5.95
CA THR A 68 6.75 2.81 5.85
C THR A 68 5.34 3.23 5.45
N LYS A 69 4.82 4.33 6.01
CA LYS A 69 3.51 4.88 5.63
C LYS A 69 3.48 5.43 4.20
N SER A 70 4.55 6.11 3.78
CA SER A 70 4.66 6.63 2.41
C SER A 70 4.71 5.48 1.42
N LEU A 71 5.47 4.43 1.70
CA LEU A 71 5.52 3.23 0.85
C LEU A 71 4.15 2.54 0.78
N PHE A 72 3.45 2.37 1.90
CA PHE A 72 2.11 1.81 1.93
C PHE A 72 1.10 2.66 1.16
N LEU A 73 1.16 3.99 1.29
CA LEU A 73 0.26 4.91 0.59
C LEU A 73 0.57 4.97 -0.92
N ILE A 74 1.85 4.90 -1.29
CA ILE A 74 2.27 4.78 -2.69
C ILE A 74 1.76 3.46 -3.26
N CYS A 75 1.98 2.33 -2.59
CA CYS A 75 1.44 1.03 -3.02
C CYS A 75 -0.09 1.04 -3.12
N TYR A 76 -0.78 1.64 -2.15
CA TYR A 76 -2.25 1.72 -2.16
C TYR A 76 -2.74 2.63 -3.28
N LYS A 77 -2.08 3.77 -3.51
CA LYS A 77 -2.41 4.69 -4.61
C LYS A 77 -2.14 4.05 -5.98
N TYR A 78 -1.00 3.37 -6.15
CA TYR A 78 -0.72 2.59 -7.35
C TYR A 78 -1.76 1.49 -7.58
N SER A 79 -2.20 0.82 -6.52
CA SER A 79 -3.27 -0.16 -6.61
C SER A 79 -4.59 0.48 -7.05
N LEU A 80 -4.89 1.70 -6.59
CA LEU A 80 -6.09 2.45 -6.96
C LEU A 80 -6.05 2.93 -8.43
N ASP A 81 -4.93 3.50 -8.86
CA ASP A 81 -4.74 4.03 -10.21
C ASP A 81 -4.73 2.91 -11.28
N LEU A 82 -4.34 1.69 -10.92
CA LEU A 82 -4.38 0.53 -11.83
C LEU A 82 -5.80 0.04 -12.15
N MET A 83 -6.80 0.57 -11.43
CA MET A 83 -8.22 0.25 -11.59
C MET A 83 -8.96 1.30 -12.42
N ASP A 84 -8.28 2.37 -12.86
CA ASP A 84 -8.88 3.38 -13.74
C ASP A 84 -9.27 2.74 -15.08
N GLY A 85 -10.52 2.92 -15.50
CA GLY A 85 -11.10 2.23 -16.66
C GLY A 85 -11.56 0.78 -16.43
N LYS A 86 -11.56 0.30 -15.17
CA LYS A 86 -12.08 -1.02 -14.78
C LYS A 86 -13.24 -0.92 -13.80
N VAL A 87 -14.21 -1.81 -13.97
CA VAL A 87 -15.35 -2.00 -13.09
C VAL A 87 -15.02 -3.08 -12.06
N GLU A 88 -15.12 -2.72 -10.78
CA GLU A 88 -15.06 -3.69 -9.70
C GLU A 88 -16.42 -4.38 -9.55
N ILE A 89 -16.43 -5.71 -9.68
CA ILE A 89 -17.61 -6.54 -9.46
C ILE A 89 -17.42 -7.49 -8.29
N LEU A 90 -18.48 -7.67 -7.51
CA LEU A 90 -18.55 -8.63 -6.41
C LEU A 90 -19.54 -9.74 -6.79
N LEU A 91 -19.02 -10.93 -7.04
CA LEU A 91 -19.80 -12.12 -7.38
C LEU A 91 -20.15 -12.93 -6.12
N LYS A 92 -21.44 -13.25 -5.95
CA LYS A 92 -21.96 -14.06 -4.85
C LYS A 92 -22.70 -15.30 -5.39
N ALA A 93 -22.39 -16.46 -4.82
CA ALA A 93 -23.08 -17.72 -5.14
C ALA A 93 -24.46 -17.76 -4.49
N VAL A 94 -25.49 -18.17 -5.24
CA VAL A 94 -26.85 -18.40 -4.72
C VAL A 94 -27.44 -19.71 -5.24
N GLY A 95 -28.35 -20.31 -4.48
CA GLY A 95 -29.07 -21.53 -4.89
C GLY A 95 -28.18 -22.78 -4.86
N GLY A 96 -27.23 -22.85 -3.92
CA GLY A 96 -26.32 -24.00 -3.78
C GLY A 96 -25.25 -24.08 -4.88
N ALA A 97 -25.07 -23.04 -5.69
CA ALA A 97 -24.01 -22.97 -6.68
C ALA A 97 -22.61 -23.03 -6.04
N PRO A 98 -21.59 -23.60 -6.72
CA PRO A 98 -20.23 -23.67 -6.21
C PRO A 98 -19.66 -22.29 -5.84
N ILE A 99 -19.08 -22.15 -4.65
CA ILE A 99 -18.52 -20.89 -4.16
C ILE A 99 -17.14 -20.67 -4.79
N MET A 100 -16.94 -19.53 -5.46
CA MET A 100 -15.65 -19.16 -6.04
C MET A 100 -14.64 -18.76 -4.95
N LYS A 101 -13.35 -19.06 -5.17
CA LYS A 101 -12.25 -18.69 -4.26
C LYS A 101 -11.99 -17.19 -4.20
N GLN A 102 -12.19 -16.50 -5.32
CA GLN A 102 -12.11 -15.04 -5.43
C GLN A 102 -13.49 -14.55 -5.86
N SER A 103 -14.08 -13.64 -5.08
CA SER A 103 -15.41 -13.07 -5.34
C SER A 103 -15.34 -11.67 -5.95
N ARG A 104 -14.26 -10.94 -5.69
CA ARG A 104 -14.00 -9.61 -6.27
C ARG A 104 -13.18 -9.75 -7.54
N PHE A 105 -13.68 -9.17 -8.62
CA PHE A 105 -12.99 -9.14 -9.91
C PHE A 105 -12.98 -7.73 -10.48
N PHE A 106 -11.91 -7.40 -11.20
CA PHE A 106 -11.82 -6.18 -12.00
C PHE A 106 -12.06 -6.56 -13.46
N VAL A 107 -13.14 -6.03 -14.03
CA VAL A 107 -13.56 -6.28 -15.41
C VAL A 107 -13.46 -4.98 -16.19
N ASN A 108 -13.15 -5.08 -17.48
CA ASN A 108 -13.14 -3.90 -18.33
C ASN A 108 -14.56 -3.33 -18.48
N GLU A 109 -14.63 -2.02 -18.63
CA GLU A 109 -15.87 -1.26 -18.77
C GLU A 109 -16.72 -1.67 -19.97
N TYR A 110 -16.08 -1.91 -21.12
CA TYR A 110 -16.73 -2.23 -22.38
C TYR A 110 -17.12 -3.71 -22.53
N THR A 111 -16.72 -4.56 -21.60
CA THR A 111 -17.09 -5.98 -21.60
C THR A 111 -18.61 -6.11 -21.46
N THR A 112 -19.19 -7.06 -22.18
CA THR A 112 -20.63 -7.36 -22.11
C THR A 112 -20.92 -8.43 -21.06
N VAL A 113 -22.17 -8.49 -20.61
CA VAL A 113 -22.63 -9.54 -19.68
C VAL A 113 -22.43 -10.94 -20.26
N ALA A 114 -22.64 -11.14 -21.57
CA ALA A 114 -22.43 -12.42 -22.24
C ALA A 114 -20.98 -12.93 -22.07
N GLU A 115 -20.01 -12.05 -22.27
CA GLU A 115 -18.60 -12.39 -22.12
C GLU A 115 -18.25 -12.67 -20.65
N LEU A 116 -18.80 -11.88 -19.73
CA LEU A 116 -18.68 -12.13 -18.29
C LEU A 116 -19.22 -13.51 -17.91
N MET A 117 -20.40 -13.89 -18.40
CA MET A 117 -20.99 -15.21 -18.15
C MET A 117 -20.13 -16.35 -18.68
N SER A 118 -19.56 -16.20 -19.88
CA SER A 118 -18.62 -17.18 -20.45
C SER A 118 -17.36 -17.32 -19.59
N ASN A 119 -16.81 -16.21 -19.09
CA ASN A 119 -15.65 -16.23 -18.20
C ASN A 119 -15.97 -16.89 -16.85
N ILE A 120 -17.13 -16.61 -16.26
CA ILE A 120 -17.56 -17.25 -15.02
C ILE A 120 -17.73 -18.77 -15.22
N ARG A 121 -18.30 -19.21 -16.34
CA ARG A 121 -18.39 -20.66 -16.68
C ARG A 121 -17.02 -21.33 -16.71
N LYS A 122 -16.01 -20.69 -17.31
CA LYS A 122 -14.63 -21.19 -17.34
C LYS A 122 -14.01 -21.28 -15.95
N ILE A 123 -14.25 -20.28 -15.10
CA ILE A 123 -13.74 -20.24 -13.71
C ILE A 123 -14.37 -21.36 -12.87
N LEU A 124 -15.68 -21.57 -13.02
CA LEU A 124 -16.44 -22.59 -12.30
C LEU A 124 -16.27 -24.00 -12.88
N LYS A 125 -15.65 -24.14 -14.07
CA LYS A 125 -15.49 -25.41 -14.81
C LYS A 125 -16.83 -26.11 -15.07
N LEU A 126 -17.85 -25.33 -15.43
CA LEU A 126 -19.18 -25.86 -15.75
C LEU A 126 -19.18 -26.53 -17.13
N GLU A 127 -20.03 -27.54 -17.31
CA GLU A 127 -20.22 -28.20 -18.59
C GLU A 127 -21.09 -27.36 -19.54
N ILE A 128 -21.09 -27.72 -20.82
CA ILE A 128 -21.89 -27.05 -21.86
C ILE A 128 -23.39 -27.17 -21.57
N ASN A 129 -23.81 -28.27 -20.94
CA ASN A 129 -25.21 -28.55 -20.60
C ASN A 129 -25.71 -27.80 -19.37
N ASP A 130 -24.81 -27.26 -18.54
CA ASP A 130 -25.23 -26.56 -17.32
C ASP A 130 -25.80 -25.18 -17.66
N SER A 131 -26.93 -24.85 -17.05
CA SER A 131 -27.46 -23.48 -17.06
C SER A 131 -26.73 -22.62 -16.04
N LEU A 132 -26.42 -21.38 -16.42
CA LEU A 132 -25.86 -20.37 -15.51
C LEU A 132 -26.69 -19.11 -15.68
N PHE A 133 -27.27 -18.65 -14.58
CA PHE A 133 -28.06 -17.43 -14.50
C PHE A 133 -27.29 -16.38 -13.69
N LEU A 134 -27.36 -15.13 -14.16
CA LEU A 134 -26.74 -13.98 -13.52
C LEU A 134 -27.83 -12.99 -13.14
N TYR A 135 -27.76 -12.48 -11.91
CA TYR A 135 -28.73 -11.57 -11.34
C TYR A 135 -28.02 -10.35 -10.75
N VAL A 136 -28.58 -9.17 -10.97
CA VAL A 136 -28.13 -7.92 -10.35
C VAL A 136 -28.99 -7.65 -9.12
N ASN A 137 -28.35 -7.36 -7.99
CA ASN A 137 -29.02 -6.98 -6.74
C ASN A 137 -30.15 -7.94 -6.31
N GLN A 138 -30.03 -9.23 -6.60
CA GLN A 138 -31.01 -10.28 -6.24
C GLN A 138 -32.43 -10.05 -6.79
N CYS A 139 -32.57 -9.31 -7.90
CA CYS A 139 -33.89 -8.94 -8.40
C CYS A 139 -34.13 -9.34 -9.86
N PHE A 140 -33.20 -9.03 -10.77
CA PHE A 140 -33.45 -9.22 -12.20
C PHE A 140 -32.20 -9.74 -12.91
N ALA A 141 -32.43 -10.43 -14.03
CA ALA A 141 -31.38 -10.87 -14.95
C ALA A 141 -31.16 -9.80 -16.04
N PRO A 142 -29.96 -9.20 -16.13
CA PRO A 142 -29.67 -8.20 -17.14
C PRO A 142 -29.59 -8.83 -18.54
N SER A 143 -29.88 -8.04 -19.58
CA SER A 143 -29.71 -8.53 -20.95
C SER A 143 -28.23 -8.83 -21.23
N PRO A 144 -27.90 -9.94 -21.92
CA PRO A 144 -26.52 -10.34 -22.24
C PRO A 144 -25.75 -9.28 -23.04
N ASP A 145 -26.45 -8.39 -23.74
CA ASP A 145 -25.88 -7.32 -24.58
C ASP A 145 -25.49 -6.06 -23.78
N GLN A 146 -25.88 -5.98 -22.50
CA GLN A 146 -25.55 -4.82 -21.66
C GLN A 146 -24.06 -4.78 -21.32
N THR A 147 -23.49 -3.58 -21.26
CA THR A 147 -22.09 -3.34 -20.87
C THR A 147 -21.96 -3.19 -19.36
N MET A 148 -20.77 -3.52 -18.85
CA MET A 148 -20.46 -3.38 -17.42
C MET A 148 -20.56 -1.93 -16.94
N VAL A 149 -20.23 -0.94 -17.79
CA VAL A 149 -20.44 0.49 -17.49
C VAL A 149 -21.89 0.81 -17.18
N ASN A 150 -22.81 0.38 -18.07
CA ASN A 150 -24.22 0.69 -17.92
C ASN A 150 -24.78 0.05 -16.64
N LEU A 151 -24.39 -1.20 -16.35
CA LEU A 151 -24.81 -1.89 -15.14
C LEU A 151 -24.26 -1.23 -13.87
N ARG A 152 -22.98 -0.84 -13.87
CA ARG A 152 -22.37 -0.11 -12.76
C ARG A 152 -23.10 1.20 -12.49
N ASN A 153 -23.32 2.00 -13.53
CA ASN A 153 -23.93 3.32 -13.39
C ASN A 153 -25.38 3.25 -12.88
N CYS A 154 -26.12 2.22 -13.28
CA CYS A 154 -27.53 2.09 -12.91
C CYS A 154 -27.76 1.34 -11.59
N PHE A 155 -26.90 0.38 -11.23
CA PHE A 155 -27.20 -0.60 -10.17
C PHE A 155 -26.09 -0.82 -9.14
N ALA A 156 -25.00 -0.03 -9.18
CA ALA A 156 -23.96 -0.11 -8.15
C ALA A 156 -24.56 0.11 -6.75
N THR A 157 -24.17 -0.74 -5.80
CA THR A 157 -24.59 -0.64 -4.40
C THR A 157 -23.40 -0.13 -3.61
N GLY A 158 -23.40 1.16 -3.25
CA GLY A 158 -22.29 1.82 -2.57
C GLY A 158 -21.51 2.79 -3.47
N ILE A 159 -20.19 2.91 -3.25
CA ILE A 159 -19.36 3.94 -3.92
C ILE A 159 -18.84 3.45 -5.29
N THR A 160 -18.47 2.17 -5.42
CA THR A 160 -17.90 1.64 -6.68
C THR A 160 -18.25 0.20 -7.02
N GLU A 161 -18.81 -0.60 -6.09
CA GLU A 161 -18.96 -2.04 -6.29
C GLU A 161 -20.33 -2.42 -6.89
N LEU A 162 -20.28 -3.21 -7.95
CA LEU A 162 -21.47 -3.84 -8.55
C LEU A 162 -21.61 -5.26 -7.99
N VAL A 163 -22.71 -5.53 -7.29
CA VAL A 163 -22.97 -6.85 -6.68
C VAL A 163 -23.79 -7.71 -7.64
N LEU A 164 -23.20 -8.83 -8.04
CA LEU A 164 -23.77 -9.79 -8.96
C LEU A 164 -23.96 -11.14 -8.26
N HIS A 165 -25.13 -11.73 -8.45
CA HIS A 165 -25.48 -13.02 -7.91
C HIS A 165 -25.57 -14.03 -9.04
N TYR A 166 -24.86 -15.15 -8.92
CA TYR A 166 -24.92 -16.22 -9.92
C TYR A 166 -25.58 -17.46 -9.33
N SER A 167 -26.32 -18.19 -10.16
CA SER A 167 -26.97 -19.44 -9.78
C SER A 167 -27.04 -20.41 -10.95
N LEU A 168 -27.09 -21.71 -10.65
CA LEU A 168 -27.25 -22.77 -11.67
C LEU A 168 -28.72 -22.98 -12.04
N THR A 169 -29.62 -22.74 -11.09
CA THR A 169 -31.07 -22.80 -11.26
C THR A 169 -31.65 -21.39 -11.26
N SER A 170 -32.82 -21.21 -11.87
CA SER A 170 -33.53 -19.93 -11.79
C SER A 170 -33.92 -19.67 -10.33
N ALA A 171 -33.38 -18.59 -9.75
CA ALA A 171 -33.59 -18.25 -8.34
C ALA A 171 -34.52 -17.05 -8.13
N TRP A 172 -34.53 -16.11 -9.07
CA TRP A 172 -35.40 -14.93 -9.07
C TRP A 172 -36.04 -14.75 -10.44
N GLY A 173 -37.24 -14.18 -10.46
CA GLY A 173 -38.06 -13.92 -11.63
C GLY A 173 -39.09 -12.85 -11.33
#